data_AF-L0P855-F1
#
_entry.id   AF-L0P855-F1
#
_cell.length_a   1.000
_cell.length_b   1.000
_cell.length_c   1.000
_cell.angle_alpha   90.00
_cell.angle_beta   90.00
_cell.angle_gamma   90.00
#
_symmetry.space_group_name_H-M   'P 1'
#
loop_
_entity.id
_entity.type
_entity.pdbx_description
1 polymer ?
#
loop_
_entity_poly.entity_id
_entity_poly.type
_entity_poly.pdbx_seq_one_letter_code
_entity_poly.pdbx_strand_id
1 'polypeptide(L)' 'MVWRSPSPSGGWWCYPKKWKSNTAICITGMSLIVLWIWKVSAEKEWRYRQPSRWIPSSMWCKQLKETKS' A
#
# COMPACT_ATOMS: atom_id res chain seq x y z
N MET A 1 14.20 -42.29 5.57
CA MET A 1 13.02 -41.41 5.42
C MET A 1 13.43 -40.01 5.87
N VAL A 2 13.93 -39.19 4.94
CA VAL A 2 14.35 -37.81 5.24
C VAL A 2 13.14 -36.91 5.03
N TRP A 3 12.61 -36.35 6.12
CA TRP A 3 11.58 -35.31 6.07
C TRP A 3 12.17 -34.05 5.42
N ARG A 4 11.66 -33.64 4.26
CA ARG A 4 11.94 -32.29 3.73
C ARG A 4 11.14 -31.29 4.57
N SER A 5 11.81 -30.52 5.42
CA SER A 5 11.19 -29.39 6.09
C SER A 5 10.63 -28.41 5.04
N PRO A 6 9.39 -27.90 5.20
CA PRO A 6 8.87 -26.88 4.31
C PRO A 6 9.76 -25.62 4.41
N SER A 7 10.28 -25.16 3.28
CA SER A 7 10.99 -23.86 3.22
C SER A 7 9.97 -22.73 3.11
N PRO A 8 10.16 -21.60 3.81
CA PRO A 8 9.25 -20.45 3.75
C PRO A 8 8.99 -19.94 2.32
N SER A 9 10.01 -20.01 1.45
CA SER A 9 9.94 -19.53 0.06
C SER A 9 9.50 -20.58 -0.95
N GLY A 10 9.22 -21.82 -0.52
CA GLY A 10 9.03 -22.96 -1.43
C GLY A 10 10.34 -23.59 -1.91
N GLY A 11 10.22 -24.76 -2.55
CA GLY A 11 11.34 -25.53 -3.10
C GLY A 11 11.66 -25.18 -4.56
N TRP A 12 12.73 -25.77 -5.08
CA TRP A 12 13.31 -25.51 -6.42
C TRP A 12 12.29 -25.57 -7.59
N TRP A 13 11.28 -26.43 -7.53
CA TRP A 13 10.20 -26.54 -8.52
C TRP A 13 8.81 -26.41 -7.87
N CYS A 14 8.60 -25.31 -7.16
CA CYS A 14 7.31 -25.06 -6.52
C CYS A 14 6.22 -24.71 -7.56
N TYR A 15 5.20 -25.57 -7.69
CA TYR A 15 3.99 -25.31 -8.46
C TYR A 15 2.75 -25.36 -7.55
N PRO A 16 2.44 -24.28 -6.82
CA PRO A 16 1.28 -24.25 -5.95
C PRO A 16 -0.01 -24.19 -6.77
N LYS A 17 -0.92 -25.16 -6.56
CA LYS A 17 -2.20 -25.27 -7.27
C LYS A 17 -3.10 -24.02 -7.18
N LYS A 18 -2.91 -23.18 -6.16
CA LYS A 18 -3.73 -22.00 -5.85
C LYS A 18 -2.95 -20.68 -5.92
N TRP A 19 -1.83 -20.63 -6.66
CA TRP A 19 -0.97 -19.45 -6.74
C TRP A 19 -1.76 -18.16 -7.06
N LYS A 20 -2.71 -18.21 -7.99
CA LYS A 20 -3.55 -17.06 -8.40
C LYS A 20 -4.35 -16.50 -7.23
N SER A 21 -5.06 -17.37 -6.51
CA SER A 21 -5.90 -16.97 -5.38
C SER A 21 -5.05 -16.44 -4.22
N ASN A 22 -3.92 -17.05 -3.93
CA ASN A 22 -3.02 -16.59 -2.86
C ASN A 22 -2.45 -15.20 -3.18
N THR A 23 -1.98 -14.98 -4.41
CA THR A 23 -1.50 -13.67 -4.85
C THR A 23 -2.61 -12.62 -4.80
N ALA A 24 -3.83 -12.97 -5.20
CA ALA A 24 -4.98 -12.06 -5.12
C ALA A 24 -5.24 -11.64 -3.66
N ILE A 25 -5.25 -12.57 -2.71
CA ILE A 25 -5.43 -12.26 -1.28
C ILE A 25 -4.31 -11.33 -0.77
N CYS A 26 -3.05 -11.61 -1.12
CA CYS A 26 -1.92 -10.77 -0.73
C CYS A 26 -2.06 -9.35 -1.30
N ILE A 27 -2.37 -9.21 -2.58
CA ILE A 27 -2.57 -7.89 -3.22
C ILE A 27 -3.72 -7.15 -2.54
N THR A 28 -4.87 -7.80 -2.34
CA THR A 28 -6.03 -7.19 -1.68
C THR A 28 -5.68 -6.73 -0.27
N GLY A 29 -5.01 -7.57 0.54
CA GLY A 29 -4.58 -7.21 1.89
C GLY A 29 -3.62 -6.02 1.89
N MET A 30 -2.62 -6.03 1.01
CA MET A 30 -1.67 -4.92 0.87
C MET A 30 -2.36 -3.63 0.45
N SER A 31 -3.26 -3.68 -0.54
CA SER A 31 -4.00 -2.52 -1.00
C SER A 31 -4.85 -1.89 0.10
N LEU A 32 -5.54 -2.71 0.91
CA LEU A 32 -6.33 -2.21 2.04
C LEU A 32 -5.46 -1.46 3.05
N ILE A 33 -4.30 -2.02 3.41
CA ILE A 33 -3.36 -1.40 4.34
C ILE A 33 -2.81 -0.09 3.77
N VAL A 34 -2.36 -0.11 2.51
CA VAL A 34 -1.81 1.09 1.85
C VAL A 34 -2.85 2.20 1.77
N LEU A 35 -4.09 1.89 1.38
CA LEU A 35 -5.17 2.87 1.32
C LEU A 35 -5.49 3.44 2.70
N TRP A 36 -5.49 2.61 3.75
CA TRP A 36 -5.73 3.08 5.11
C TRP A 36 -4.63 4.01 5.62
N ILE A 37 -3.36 3.62 5.45
CA ILE A 37 -2.21 4.45 5.82
C ILE A 37 -2.23 5.76 5.05
N TRP A 38 -2.51 5.70 3.75
CA TRP A 38 -2.59 6.88 2.91
C TRP A 38 -3.71 7.84 3.33
N LYS A 39 -4.89 7.32 3.71
CA LYS A 39 -5.97 8.13 4.30
C LYS A 39 -5.44 8.85 5.54
N VAL A 40 -4.90 8.11 6.52
CA VAL A 40 -4.37 8.69 7.76
C VAL A 40 -3.28 9.73 7.49
N SER A 41 -2.38 9.45 6.54
CA SER A 41 -1.31 10.36 6.13
C SER A 41 -1.88 11.66 5.57
N ALA A 42 -2.86 11.59 4.67
CA ALA A 42 -3.51 12.78 4.09
C ALA A 42 -4.28 13.60 5.14
N GLU A 43 -4.84 12.97 6.18
CA GLU A 43 -5.50 13.68 7.26
C GLU A 43 -4.54 14.40 8.21
N LYS A 44 -3.36 13.81 8.44
CA LYS A 44 -2.34 14.37 9.33
C LYS A 44 -1.38 15.34 8.65
N GLU A 45 -1.44 15.44 7.32
CA GLU A 45 -0.56 16.30 6.55
C GLU A 45 -0.87 17.79 6.79
N TRP A 46 0.08 18.51 7.39
CA TRP A 46 0.00 19.95 7.62
C TRP A 46 1.20 20.67 7.00
N ARG A 47 0.98 21.81 6.33
CA ARG A 47 2.03 22.62 5.69
C ARG A 47 2.04 24.05 6.24
N TYR A 48 3.14 24.44 6.87
CA TYR A 48 3.31 25.82 7.36
C TYR A 48 3.44 26.86 6.25
N ARG A 49 3.91 26.46 5.07
CA ARG A 49 4.04 27.33 3.90
C ARG A 49 3.27 26.76 2.73
N GLN A 50 2.49 27.62 2.06
CA GLN A 50 1.79 27.22 0.85
C GLN A 50 2.77 26.96 -0.31
N PRO A 51 2.47 25.99 -1.18
CA PRO A 51 3.35 25.67 -2.29
C PRO A 51 3.34 26.79 -3.34
N SER A 52 4.52 27.20 -3.81
CA SER A 52 4.67 28.22 -4.86
C SER A 52 4.33 27.73 -6.28
N ARG A 53 4.20 26.42 -6.45
CA ARG A 53 3.89 25.73 -7.71
C ARG A 53 2.90 24.60 -7.45
N TRP A 54 2.26 24.11 -8.50
CA TRP A 54 1.39 22.96 -8.39
C TRP A 54 2.18 21.68 -8.07
N ILE A 55 1.70 20.90 -7.11
CA ILE A 55 2.33 19.64 -6.65
C ILE A 55 1.22 18.57 -6.53
N PRO A 56 1.42 17.33 -7.02
CA PRO A 56 0.37 16.30 -6.98
C PRO A 56 -0.18 15.98 -5.58
N SER A 57 0.67 16.00 -4.56
CA SER A 57 0.23 15.77 -3.15
C SER A 57 -0.77 16.82 -2.65
N SER A 58 -0.80 18.01 -3.26
CA SER A 58 -1.79 19.05 -2.92
C SER A 58 -3.24 18.65 -3.18
N MET A 59 -3.48 17.64 -4.03
CA MET A 59 -4.82 17.08 -4.29
C MET A 59 -5.43 16.36 -3.08
N TRP A 60 -4.64 16.06 -2.05
CA TRP A 60 -5.06 15.22 -0.92
C TRP A 60 -4.96 15.96 0.42
N CYS A 61 -4.13 17.00 0.49
CA CYS A 61 -3.96 17.85 1.66
C CYS A 61 -5.25 18.63 1.98
N LYS A 62 -5.83 18.42 3.18
CA LYS A 62 -7.06 19.09 3.63
C LYS A 62 -6.92 20.62 3.62
N GLN A 63 -5.80 21.12 4.16
CA GLN A 63 -5.50 22.56 4.24
C GLN A 63 -5.56 23.26 2.88
N LEU A 64 -5.01 22.64 1.83
CA LEU A 64 -4.96 23.24 0.50
C LEU A 64 -6.30 23.12 -0.27
N LYS A 65 -7.17 22.18 0.12
CA LYS A 65 -8.53 22.08 -0.43
C LYS A 65 -9.43 23.17 0.13
N GLU A 66 -9.35 23.42 1.43
CA GLU A 66 -10.17 24.42 2.12
C GLU A 66 -9.83 25.85 1.68
N THR A 67 -8.55 26.18 1.50
CA THR A 67 -8.14 27.50 0.98
C THR A 67 -8.56 27.75 -0.48
N LYS A 68 -8.81 26.70 -1.27
CA LYS A 68 -9.20 26.81 -2.69
C LYS A 68 -10.72 26.91 -2.90
N SER A 69 -11.52 26.59 -1.88
CA SER A 69 -12.98 26.71 -1.93
C SER A 69 -13.44 28.13 -1.60
#